data_AF-A0A7C0W5D2-F1
#
_entry.id   AF-A0A7C0W5D2-F1
#
_cell.length_a   1.000
_cell.length_b   1.000
_cell.length_c   1.000
_cell.angle_alpha   90.00
_cell.angle_beta   90.00
_cell.angle_gamma   90.00
#
_symmetry.space_group_name_H-M   'P 1'
#
loop_
_entity.id
_entity.type
_entity.pdbx_description
1 polymer ?
#
loop_
_entity_poly.entity_id
_entity_poly.type
_entity_poly.pdbx_seq_one_letter_code
_entity_poly.pdbx_strand_id
1 'polypeptide(L)'
;MQTRPEADYRSGCHTPSQGGGAAAERRKPRAGRPPQIRGHRPVAPEEGGGVTVALIPGSFDPPTNGHLDVIRRCLAVFGGVVIAVVANPSKTPLFDATERVAMLQRLYESEHVEVESFEGLLVDFARSRDVHVIVKGLRAVSDFEYELQMAQMNESLSGISTLFLPTAPVYG
;
A
#
# COMPACT_ATOMS: atom_id res chain seq x y z
N MET A 1 39.05 -66.53 -7.07
CA MET A 1 38.45 -66.94 -8.35
C MET A 1 38.38 -65.69 -9.22
N GLN A 2 39.53 -65.35 -9.82
CA GLN A 2 39.77 -65.25 -11.29
C GLN A 2 39.10 -64.01 -11.90
N THR A 3 39.73 -63.05 -12.58
CA THR A 3 41.10 -62.87 -13.11
C THR A 3 41.15 -61.41 -13.64
N ARG A 4 42.25 -60.67 -13.42
CA ARG A 4 42.69 -59.61 -14.35
C ARG A 4 43.21 -60.29 -15.63
N PRO A 5 43.18 -59.69 -16.83
CA PRO A 5 44.18 -58.68 -17.25
C PRO A 5 43.59 -57.70 -18.30
N GLU A 6 44.26 -56.78 -19.00
CA GLU A 6 45.68 -56.47 -19.24
C GLU A 6 45.75 -55.05 -19.81
N ALA A 7 46.88 -54.38 -19.63
CA ALA A 7 47.21 -53.11 -20.26
C ALA A 7 48.29 -53.37 -21.31
N ASP A 8 48.17 -52.75 -22.49
CA ASP A 8 49.24 -52.43 -23.44
C ASP A 8 48.60 -51.69 -24.63
N TYR A 9 49.21 -50.80 -25.42
CA TYR A 9 50.60 -50.56 -25.77
C TYR A 9 50.71 -49.11 -26.29
N ARG A 10 51.92 -48.53 -26.22
CA ARG A 10 52.28 -47.17 -26.67
C ARG A 10 52.24 -46.98 -28.20
N SER A 11 51.92 -45.77 -28.66
CA SER A 11 52.60 -44.98 -29.73
C SER A 11 51.80 -43.66 -29.92
N GLY A 12 52.31 -42.47 -30.20
CA GLY A 12 53.61 -41.99 -30.64
C GLY A 12 53.61 -40.45 -30.58
N CYS A 13 54.82 -39.88 -30.68
CA CYS A 13 55.15 -38.47 -30.58
C CYS A 13 54.63 -37.65 -31.79
N HIS A 14 54.10 -36.44 -31.58
CA HIS A 14 54.16 -35.30 -32.52
C HIS A 14 53.68 -34.00 -31.85
N THR A 15 54.57 -33.01 -31.73
CA THR A 15 54.22 -31.58 -31.70
C THR A 15 54.16 -31.07 -33.14
N PRO A 16 53.24 -30.16 -33.49
CA PRO A 16 53.71 -28.79 -33.67
C PRO A 16 52.69 -27.66 -33.38
N SER A 17 53.29 -26.50 -33.10
CA SER A 17 52.91 -25.13 -33.50
C SER A 17 51.56 -24.52 -33.13
N GLN A 18 51.71 -23.39 -32.44
CA GLN A 18 50.79 -22.27 -32.28
C GLN A 18 49.96 -21.97 -33.54
N GLY A 19 48.65 -21.87 -33.37
CA GLY A 19 47.71 -21.25 -34.31
C GLY A 19 46.78 -20.34 -33.52
N GLY A 20 46.96 -19.02 -33.68
CA GLY A 20 46.12 -18.01 -33.08
C GLY A 20 44.69 -18.05 -33.62
N GLY A 21 43.73 -18.11 -32.72
CA GLY A 21 42.31 -17.87 -33.00
C GLY A 21 41.79 -16.90 -31.96
N ALA A 22 41.58 -15.65 -32.37
CA ALA A 22 40.98 -14.61 -31.54
C ALA A 22 39.60 -15.09 -31.06
N ALA A 23 39.44 -15.22 -29.74
CA ALA A 23 38.14 -15.44 -29.13
C ALA A 23 37.25 -14.21 -29.44
N ALA A 24 36.26 -14.38 -30.31
CA ALA A 24 35.25 -13.37 -30.55
C ALA A 24 34.46 -13.14 -29.26
N GLU A 25 34.75 -12.04 -28.59
CA GLU A 25 34.05 -11.57 -27.40
C GLU A 25 32.56 -11.39 -27.75
N ARG A 26 31.71 -12.25 -27.19
CA ARG A 26 30.25 -12.09 -27.26
C ARG A 26 29.89 -10.78 -26.56
N ARG A 27 29.55 -9.75 -27.33
CA ARG A 27 29.02 -8.49 -26.80
C ARG A 27 27.76 -8.79 -25.97
N LYS A 28 27.83 -8.51 -24.66
CA LYS A 28 26.66 -8.51 -23.78
C LYS A 28 25.60 -7.55 -24.37
N PRO A 29 24.32 -7.92 -24.39
CA PRO A 29 23.26 -7.01 -24.83
C PRO A 29 23.29 -5.78 -23.92
N ARG A 30 23.37 -4.58 -24.52
CA ARG A 30 23.26 -3.32 -23.78
C ARG A 30 21.93 -3.33 -23.04
N ALA A 31 21.98 -3.17 -21.72
CA ALA A 31 20.80 -2.92 -20.91
C ALA A 31 20.03 -1.76 -21.54
N GLY A 32 18.79 -2.00 -21.98
CA GLY A 32 17.91 -0.97 -22.47
C GLY A 32 17.75 0.09 -21.39
N ARG A 33 17.79 1.37 -21.79
CA ARG A 33 17.57 2.49 -20.88
C ARG A 33 16.23 2.27 -20.17
N PRO A 34 16.15 2.34 -18.83
CA PRO A 34 14.88 2.20 -18.14
C PRO A 34 13.88 3.23 -18.70
N PRO A 35 12.59 2.87 -18.82
CA PRO A 35 11.59 3.82 -19.28
C PRO A 35 11.65 5.05 -18.39
N GLN A 36 11.87 6.21 -18.98
CA GLN A 36 11.83 7.46 -18.24
C GLN A 36 10.36 7.69 -17.86
N ILE A 37 10.05 7.50 -16.57
CA ILE A 37 8.78 7.94 -16.00
C ILE A 37 8.69 9.43 -16.34
N ARG A 38 7.73 9.81 -17.19
CA ARG A 38 7.46 11.22 -17.48
C ARG A 38 7.28 11.89 -16.13
N GLY A 39 8.15 12.86 -15.82
CA GLY A 39 8.11 13.56 -14.54
C GLY A 39 6.69 14.03 -14.28
N HIS A 40 6.10 13.57 -13.18
CA HIS A 40 4.89 14.18 -12.66
C HIS A 40 5.24 15.63 -12.40
N ARG A 41 4.79 16.54 -13.28
CA ARG A 41 4.90 17.97 -13.01
C ARG A 41 4.08 18.18 -11.73
N PRO A 42 4.66 18.73 -10.65
CA PRO A 42 3.84 19.18 -9.54
C PRO A 42 2.83 20.15 -10.15
N VAL A 43 1.55 19.78 -10.08
CA VAL A 43 0.49 20.74 -10.38
C VAL A 43 0.62 21.75 -9.24
N ALA A 44 1.03 22.98 -9.56
CA ALA A 44 0.99 24.05 -8.60
C ALA A 44 -0.44 24.10 -8.02
N PRO A 45 -0.63 24.35 -6.72
CA PRO A 45 -1.98 24.56 -6.21
C PRO A 45 -2.57 25.73 -6.99
N GLU A 46 -3.56 25.46 -7.83
CA GLU A 46 -4.37 26.52 -8.45
C GLU A 46 -4.96 27.34 -7.30
N GLU A 47 -4.86 28.66 -7.35
CA GLU A 47 -5.48 29.52 -6.35
C GLU A 47 -7.00 29.33 -6.42
N GLY A 48 -7.53 28.58 -5.44
CA GLY A 48 -8.83 27.92 -5.52
C GLY A 48 -8.80 26.43 -5.22
N GLY A 49 -7.69 25.88 -4.70
CA GLY A 49 -7.57 24.48 -4.28
C GLY A 49 -8.76 24.04 -3.43
N GLY A 50 -9.58 23.15 -4.00
CA GLY A 50 -10.78 22.65 -3.34
C GLY A 50 -10.47 22.09 -1.95
N VAL A 51 -11.45 22.18 -1.06
CA VAL A 51 -11.39 21.59 0.28
C VAL A 51 -11.09 20.09 0.11
N THR A 52 -9.88 19.67 0.47
CA THR A 52 -9.54 18.24 0.44
C THR A 52 -10.17 17.59 1.66
N VAL A 53 -11.06 16.62 1.40
CA VAL A 53 -11.72 15.82 2.44
C VAL A 53 -11.01 14.48 2.57
N ALA A 54 -10.77 14.05 3.81
CA ALA A 54 -10.20 12.74 4.11
C ALA A 54 -11.26 11.74 4.57
N LEU A 55 -11.25 10.53 4.01
CA LEU A 55 -12.03 9.41 4.49
C LEU A 55 -11.24 8.60 5.52
N ILE A 56 -11.77 8.44 6.73
CA ILE A 56 -11.15 7.64 7.80
C ILE A 56 -12.03 6.43 8.09
N PRO A 57 -11.76 5.28 7.44
CA PRO A 57 -12.54 4.07 7.62
C PRO A 57 -12.06 3.24 8.82
N GLY A 58 -13.01 2.58 9.50
CA GLY A 58 -12.70 1.68 10.60
C GLY A 58 -13.93 0.94 11.11
N SER A 59 -13.70 -0.13 11.89
CA SER A 59 -14.81 -0.77 12.62
C SER A 59 -15.25 0.10 13.80
N PHE A 60 -14.34 0.79 14.49
CA PHE A 60 -14.67 1.64 15.64
C PHE A 60 -15.58 0.94 16.67
N ASP A 61 -15.23 -0.28 17.05
CA ASP A 61 -16.05 -1.13 17.92
C ASP A 61 -15.34 -1.46 19.26
N PRO A 62 -15.35 -0.53 20.25
CA PRO A 62 -15.71 0.89 20.15
C PRO A 62 -14.56 1.76 19.59
N PRO A 63 -14.78 3.07 19.34
CA PRO A 63 -13.68 4.00 19.06
C PRO A 63 -12.62 3.98 20.18
N THR A 64 -11.33 4.04 19.82
CA THR A 64 -10.20 4.01 20.75
C THR A 64 -9.43 5.32 20.67
N ASN A 65 -8.58 5.61 21.65
CA ASN A 65 -7.73 6.81 21.64
C ASN A 65 -6.81 6.89 20.41
N GLY A 66 -6.38 5.74 19.86
CA GLY A 66 -5.61 5.70 18.61
C GLY A 66 -6.44 6.16 17.41
N HIS A 67 -7.71 5.76 17.33
CA HIS A 67 -8.64 6.29 16.31
C HIS A 67 -8.80 7.80 16.45
N LEU A 68 -8.98 8.28 17.68
CA LEU A 68 -9.19 9.71 17.96
C LEU A 68 -7.94 10.55 17.65
N ASP A 69 -6.73 10.04 17.88
CA ASP A 69 -5.48 10.69 17.47
C ASP A 69 -5.44 10.93 15.96
N VAL A 70 -5.73 9.88 15.17
CA VAL A 70 -5.72 9.96 13.71
C VAL A 70 -6.74 10.97 13.21
N ILE A 71 -7.99 10.91 13.71
CA ILE A 71 -9.06 11.83 13.32
C ILE A 71 -8.67 13.29 13.63
N ARG A 72 -8.17 13.56 14.84
CA ARG A 72 -7.74 14.91 15.25
C ARG A 72 -6.62 15.44 14.37
N ARG A 73 -5.64 14.60 14.03
CA ARG A 73 -4.52 15.00 13.17
C ARG A 73 -4.96 15.24 11.73
N CYS A 74 -5.93 14.48 11.23
CA CYS A 74 -6.55 14.74 9.94
C CYS A 74 -7.29 16.08 9.92
N LEU A 75 -8.04 16.42 10.96
CA LEU A 75 -8.75 17.71 11.05
C LEU A 75 -7.84 18.94 11.04
N ALA A 76 -6.54 18.77 11.37
CA ALA A 76 -5.55 19.85 11.28
C ALA A 76 -4.94 20.03 9.88
N VAL A 77 -5.15 19.07 8.97
CA VAL A 77 -4.49 19.02 7.65
C VAL A 77 -5.51 19.11 6.51
N PHE A 78 -6.69 18.52 6.70
CA PHE A 78 -7.77 18.48 5.73
C PHE A 78 -8.84 19.51 6.08
N GLY A 79 -9.55 20.01 5.05
CA GLY A 79 -10.65 20.94 5.25
C GLY A 79 -11.96 20.26 5.68
N GLY A 80 -12.00 18.93 5.63
CA GLY A 80 -13.09 18.11 6.15
C GLY A 80 -12.68 16.65 6.35
N VAL A 81 -13.41 15.93 7.19
CA VAL A 81 -13.19 14.51 7.47
C VAL A 81 -14.52 13.75 7.42
N VAL A 82 -14.55 12.64 6.69
CA VAL A 82 -15.63 11.66 6.74
C VAL A 82 -15.13 10.45 7.53
N ILE A 83 -15.75 10.18 8.68
CA ILE A 83 -15.49 8.99 9.48
C ILE A 83 -16.43 7.88 9.02
N ALA A 84 -15.87 6.85 8.38
CA ALA A 84 -16.63 5.79 7.74
C ALA A 84 -16.67 4.52 8.60
N VAL A 85 -17.79 4.31 9.28
CA VAL A 85 -18.01 3.16 10.16
C VAL A 85 -18.37 1.94 9.31
N VAL A 86 -17.48 0.95 9.28
CA VAL A 86 -17.73 -0.27 8.51
C VAL A 86 -18.82 -1.08 9.20
N ALA A 87 -19.93 -1.32 8.51
CA ALA A 87 -20.93 -2.30 8.88
C ALA A 87 -20.59 -3.63 8.18
N ASN A 88 -20.21 -4.64 8.97
CA ASN A 88 -19.89 -5.97 8.46
C ASN A 88 -20.88 -6.99 9.04
N PRO A 89 -21.89 -7.43 8.28
CA PRO A 89 -22.91 -8.36 8.77
C PRO A 89 -22.35 -9.76 9.07
N SER A 90 -21.14 -10.09 8.58
CA SER A 90 -20.47 -11.36 8.86
C SER A 90 -19.70 -11.36 10.19
N LYS A 91 -19.69 -10.26 10.92
CA LYS A 91 -19.08 -10.16 12.25
C LYS A 91 -20.16 -9.86 13.29
N THR A 92 -19.94 -10.32 14.52
CA THR A 92 -20.77 -9.96 15.68
C THR A 92 -20.05 -8.86 16.45
N PRO A 93 -20.37 -7.58 16.22
CA PRO A 93 -19.72 -6.49 16.93
C PRO A 93 -20.22 -6.39 18.37
N LEU A 94 -19.44 -5.73 19.24
CA LEU A 94 -19.86 -5.38 20.60
C LEU A 94 -20.99 -4.33 20.56
N PHE A 95 -20.90 -3.40 19.61
CA PHE A 95 -21.89 -2.36 19.36
C PHE A 95 -22.34 -2.38 17.90
N ASP A 96 -23.63 -2.17 17.66
CA ASP A 96 -24.13 -2.09 16.28
C ASP A 96 -23.58 -0.85 15.55
N ALA A 97 -23.79 -0.78 14.23
CA ALA A 97 -23.27 0.34 13.44
C ALA A 97 -23.84 1.70 13.88
N THR A 98 -25.12 1.74 14.26
CA THR A 98 -25.82 2.95 14.70
C THR A 98 -25.24 3.45 16.02
N GLU A 99 -25.00 2.55 16.97
CA GLU A 99 -24.39 2.87 18.26
C GLU A 99 -22.98 3.44 18.08
N ARG A 100 -22.16 2.83 17.22
CA ARG A 100 -20.79 3.29 16.92
C ARG A 100 -20.77 4.65 16.24
N VAL A 101 -21.67 4.89 15.27
CA VAL A 101 -21.86 6.21 14.65
C VAL A 101 -22.25 7.24 15.70
N ALA A 102 -23.23 6.93 16.56
CA ALA A 102 -23.68 7.84 17.61
C ALA A 102 -22.57 8.16 18.62
N MET A 103 -21.69 7.20 18.96
CA MET A 103 -20.51 7.45 19.80
C MET A 103 -19.57 8.46 19.16
N LEU A 104 -19.26 8.30 17.87
CA LEU A 104 -18.36 9.19 17.13
C LEU A 104 -18.96 10.59 16.92
N GLN A 105 -20.25 10.68 16.61
CA GLN A 105 -20.96 11.97 16.47
C GLN A 105 -20.93 12.78 17.77
N ARG A 106 -21.09 12.12 18.93
CA ARG A 106 -20.95 12.80 20.24
C ARG A 106 -19.53 13.30 20.52
N LEU A 107 -18.51 12.67 19.93
CA LEU A 107 -17.11 13.06 20.10
C LEU A 107 -16.67 14.16 19.13
N TYR A 108 -17.34 14.30 17.99
CA TYR A 108 -16.98 15.20 16.90
C TYR A 108 -18.20 15.95 16.34
N GLU A 109 -18.76 16.86 17.13
CA GLU A 109 -19.83 17.75 16.69
C GLU A 109 -19.23 18.99 16.00
N SER A 110 -19.07 18.92 14.67
CA SER A 110 -18.47 19.98 13.84
C SER A 110 -18.97 19.92 12.41
N GLU A 111 -19.09 21.07 11.74
CA GLU A 111 -19.45 21.16 10.31
C GLU A 111 -18.38 20.56 9.38
N HIS A 112 -17.16 20.36 9.88
CA HIS A 112 -16.05 19.76 9.15
C HIS A 112 -15.95 18.24 9.34
N VAL A 113 -16.87 17.62 10.08
CA VAL A 113 -16.88 16.18 10.34
C VAL A 113 -18.22 15.58 9.96
N GLU A 114 -18.19 14.60 9.06
CA GLU A 114 -19.31 13.71 8.82
C GLU A 114 -19.01 12.33 9.40
N VAL A 115 -20.01 11.70 10.00
CA VAL A 115 -19.88 10.32 10.51
C VAL A 115 -20.99 9.50 9.91
N GLU A 116 -20.64 8.44 9.21
CA GLU A 116 -21.60 7.58 8.56
C GLU A 116 -21.15 6.13 8.57
N SER A 117 -22.11 5.22 8.72
CA SER A 117 -21.88 3.81 8.47
C SER A 117 -22.13 3.44 7.02
N PHE A 118 -21.32 2.52 6.49
CA PHE A 118 -21.52 2.00 5.14
C PHE A 118 -21.36 0.47 5.09
N GLU A 119 -21.96 -0.12 4.06
CA GLU A 119 -21.80 -1.51 3.67
C GLU A 119 -21.22 -1.57 2.24
N GLY A 120 -20.46 -2.63 1.93
CA GLY A 120 -19.86 -2.84 0.61
C GLY A 120 -18.41 -2.34 0.49
N LEU A 121 -18.02 -1.93 -0.72
CA LEU A 121 -16.63 -1.57 -1.02
C LEU A 121 -16.30 -0.15 -0.56
N LEU A 122 -15.21 -0.02 0.20
CA LEU A 122 -14.71 1.26 0.71
C LEU A 122 -14.50 2.30 -0.40
N VAL A 123 -13.95 1.89 -1.54
CA VAL A 123 -13.66 2.79 -2.66
C VAL A 123 -14.92 3.30 -3.34
N ASP A 124 -16.01 2.52 -3.33
CA ASP A 124 -17.28 2.96 -3.89
C ASP A 124 -17.99 3.93 -2.94
N PHE A 125 -17.89 3.70 -1.63
CA PHE A 125 -18.33 4.68 -0.63
C PHE A 125 -17.55 5.99 -0.71
N ALA A 126 -16.22 5.93 -0.90
CA ALA A 126 -15.40 7.12 -1.10
C ALA A 126 -15.82 7.90 -2.35
N ARG A 127 -16.06 7.21 -3.47
CA ARG A 127 -16.52 7.81 -4.73
C ARG A 127 -17.90 8.45 -4.60
N SER A 128 -18.85 7.82 -3.90
CA SER A 128 -20.19 8.41 -3.71
C SER A 128 -20.16 9.70 -2.88
N ARG A 129 -19.06 9.95 -2.18
CA ARG A 129 -18.77 11.15 -1.40
C ARG A 129 -17.82 12.14 -2.06
N ASP A 130 -17.40 11.88 -3.31
CA ASP A 130 -16.38 12.66 -4.00
C ASP A 130 -15.07 12.81 -3.18
N VAL A 131 -14.72 11.76 -2.43
CA VAL A 131 -13.50 11.72 -1.61
C VAL A 131 -12.39 11.00 -2.36
N HIS A 132 -11.23 11.64 -2.47
CA HIS A 132 -10.08 11.13 -3.21
C HIS A 132 -8.92 10.67 -2.32
N VAL A 133 -9.05 10.79 -1.00
CA VAL A 133 -8.02 10.42 -0.03
C VAL A 133 -8.61 9.57 1.10
N ILE A 134 -8.04 8.39 1.30
CA ILE A 134 -8.27 7.55 2.48
C ILE A 134 -7.10 7.74 3.45
N VAL A 135 -7.37 7.86 4.74
CA VAL A 135 -6.32 7.88 5.77
C VAL A 135 -6.43 6.65 6.67
N LYS A 136 -5.30 5.97 6.85
CA LYS A 136 -5.16 4.77 7.68
C LYS A 136 -4.17 5.01 8.81
N GLY A 137 -4.63 4.83 10.04
CA GLY A 137 -3.77 4.77 11.21
C GLY A 137 -2.97 3.47 11.23
N LEU A 138 -1.67 3.54 11.48
CA LEU A 138 -0.81 2.37 11.70
C LEU A 138 -0.34 2.35 13.16
N ARG A 139 -0.37 1.19 13.81
CA ARG A 139 0.13 1.04 15.18
C ARG A 139 1.45 0.27 15.22
N ALA A 140 1.52 -0.78 14.40
CA ALA A 140 2.71 -1.61 14.29
C ALA A 140 3.10 -1.84 12.83
N VAL A 141 4.34 -2.30 12.62
CA VAL A 141 4.86 -2.68 11.30
C VAL A 141 3.98 -3.76 10.63
N SER A 142 3.38 -4.65 11.43
CA SER A 142 2.48 -5.70 10.93
C SER A 142 1.21 -5.15 10.28
N ASP A 143 0.69 -4.00 10.74
CA ASP A 143 -0.48 -3.37 10.12
C ASP A 143 -0.12 -2.87 8.71
N PHE A 144 1.11 -2.38 8.54
CA PHE A 144 1.56 -1.72 7.31
C PHE A 144 1.57 -2.66 6.10
N GLU A 145 2.05 -3.90 6.24
CA GLU A 145 2.12 -4.82 5.09
C GLU A 145 0.75 -5.11 4.49
N TYR A 146 -0.23 -5.41 5.36
CA TYR A 146 -1.61 -5.65 4.95
C TYR A 146 -2.25 -4.38 4.37
N GLU A 147 -2.12 -3.25 5.06
CA GLU A 147 -2.73 -2.00 4.62
C GLU A 147 -2.10 -1.44 3.34
N LEU A 148 -0.81 -1.67 3.10
CA LEU A 148 -0.13 -1.29 1.86
C LEU A 148 -0.67 -2.08 0.66
N GLN A 149 -0.89 -3.39 0.82
CA GLN A 149 -1.52 -4.20 -0.23
C GLN A 149 -2.92 -3.69 -0.55
N MET A 150 -3.69 -3.36 0.48
CA MET A 150 -5.03 -2.82 0.29
C MET A 150 -5.04 -1.43 -0.36
N ALA A 151 -4.09 -0.57 -0.01
CA ALA A 151 -3.92 0.74 -0.63
C ALA A 151 -3.65 0.63 -2.14
N GLN A 152 -2.72 -0.25 -2.55
CA GLN A 152 -2.40 -0.46 -3.96
C GLN A 152 -3.59 -1.04 -4.74
N MET A 153 -4.34 -1.96 -4.13
CA MET A 153 -5.55 -2.50 -4.74
C MET A 153 -6.61 -1.41 -4.93
N ASN A 154 -6.87 -0.62 -3.90
CA ASN A 154 -7.84 0.47 -3.94
C ASN A 154 -7.45 1.53 -4.98
N GLU A 155 -6.16 1.91 -5.05
CA GLU A 155 -5.65 2.83 -6.05
C GLU A 155 -5.84 2.27 -7.47
N SER A 156 -5.50 1.01 -7.71
CA SER A 156 -5.68 0.37 -9.03
C SER A 156 -7.15 0.33 -9.46
N LEU A 157 -8.07 0.05 -8.53
CA LEU A 157 -9.50 -0.05 -8.81
C LEU A 157 -10.20 1.31 -8.93
N SER A 158 -9.65 2.36 -8.29
CA SER A 158 -10.38 3.61 -8.11
C SER A 158 -9.65 4.91 -8.30
N GLY A 159 -8.31 4.89 -8.34
CA GLY A 159 -7.47 6.08 -8.34
C GLY A 159 -7.45 6.80 -6.98
N ILE A 160 -8.11 6.27 -5.95
CA ILE A 160 -8.13 6.87 -4.60
C ILE A 160 -6.80 6.59 -3.91
N SER A 161 -6.18 7.67 -3.42
CA SER A 161 -4.92 7.60 -2.69
C SER A 161 -5.16 7.16 -1.25
N THR A 162 -4.24 6.37 -0.70
CA THR A 162 -4.22 6.05 0.73
C THR A 162 -3.01 6.70 1.39
N LEU A 163 -3.24 7.43 2.48
CA LEU A 163 -2.19 8.00 3.32
C LEU A 163 -2.10 7.23 4.63
N PHE A 164 -0.88 6.91 5.04
CA PHE A 164 -0.61 6.21 6.28
C PHE A 164 -0.14 7.19 7.35
N LEU A 165 -0.75 7.11 8.53
CA LEU A 165 -0.40 7.92 9.68
C LEU A 165 0.03 7.01 10.84
N PRO A 166 1.28 7.06 11.32
CA PRO A 166 1.64 6.34 12.53
C PRO A 166 0.89 6.96 13.71
N THR A 167 0.17 6.12 14.44
CA THR A 167 -0.57 6.51 15.65
C THR A 167 0.43 6.94 16.73
N ALA A 168 0.08 7.92 17.57
CA ALA A 168 0.95 8.32 18.66
C ALA A 168 1.38 7.09 19.51
N PRO A 169 2.67 6.95 19.89
CA PRO A 169 3.18 5.74 20.57
C PRO A 169 2.45 5.38 21.87
N VAL A 170 1.86 6.37 22.54
CA VAL A 170 1.07 6.19 23.77
C VAL A 170 -0.26 5.45 23.53
N TYR A 171 -0.69 5.30 22.28
CA TYR A 171 -1.92 4.63 21.87
C TYR A 171 -1.68 3.45 20.90
N GLY A 172 -0.42 3.10 20.66
CA GLY A 172 0.03 2.03 19.76
C GLY A 172 -0.06 0.63 20.37
#